data_AF-A0AA35X931-F1
#
_entry.id   AF-A0AA35X931-F1
#
_cell.length_a   1.000
_cell.length_b   1.000
_cell.length_c   1.000
_cell.angle_alpha   90.00
_cell.angle_beta   90.00
_cell.angle_gamma   90.00
#
_symmetry.space_group_name_H-M   'P 1'
#
loop_
_entity.id
_entity.type
_entity.pdbx_description
1 polymer ?
#
loop_
_entity_poly.entity_id
_entity_poly.type
_entity_poly.pdbx_seq_one_letter_code
_entity_poly.pdbx_strand_id
1 'polypeptide(L)'
;MVKLSEKRTRQVMFQLFTAVEHMHAHNIIHRDLKPENILLDDHLNVKVSDFGFATICEPGNTLSELLGTPGYLAPEMLRRNVEPGSPGYSHPVDM
;
A
#
# COMPACT_ATOMS: atom_id res chain seq x y z
N MET A 1 14.95 19.53 -1.55
CA MET A 1 14.36 18.24 -1.08
C MET A 1 15.14 17.80 0.15
N VAL A 2 14.52 17.82 1.32
CA VAL A 2 15.17 17.37 2.57
C VAL A 2 15.05 15.85 2.62
N LYS A 3 16.18 15.15 2.78
CA LYS A 3 16.20 13.70 2.94
C LYS A 3 16.16 13.35 4.43
N LEU A 4 15.36 12.35 4.80
CA LEU A 4 15.41 11.75 6.13
C LEU A 4 16.73 11.00 6.29
N SER A 5 17.32 11.04 7.49
CA SER A 5 18.46 10.20 7.82
C SER A 5 18.03 8.74 7.88
N GLU A 6 18.92 7.81 7.56
CA GLU A 6 18.61 6.37 7.58
C GLU A 6 18.03 5.91 8.92
N LYS A 7 18.50 6.48 10.03
CA LYS A 7 17.95 6.20 11.37
C LYS A 7 16.47 6.55 11.46
N ARG A 8 16.06 7.71 10.96
CA ARG A 8 14.65 8.15 10.95
C ARG A 8 13.84 7.38 9.93
N THR A 9 14.39 7.16 8.73
CA THR A 9 13.74 6.35 7.68
C THR A 9 13.40 4.96 8.21
N ARG A 10 14.32 4.30 8.92
CA ARG A 10 14.07 2.99 9.54
C ARG A 10 12.91 3.01 10.53
N GLN A 11 12.81 4.05 11.36
CA GLN A 11 11.72 4.19 12.33
C GLN A 11 10.36 4.34 11.64
N VAL A 12 10.30 5.11 10.56
CA VAL A 12 9.08 5.30 9.76
C VAL A 12 8.72 4.00 9.03
N MET A 13 9.67 3.39 8.32
CA MET A 13 9.41 2.17 7.55
C MET A 13 8.96 1.01 8.43
N PHE A 14 9.55 0.83 9.62
CA PHE A 14 9.12 -0.20 10.56
C PHE A 14 7.63 -0.06 10.91
N GLN A 15 7.20 1.15 11.28
CA GLN A 15 5.80 1.40 11.61
C GLN A 15 4.87 1.23 10.41
N LEU A 16 5.31 1.64 9.22
CA LEU A 16 4.55 1.46 7.98
C LEU A 16 4.32 -0.04 7.68
N PHE A 17 5.37 -0.86 7.77
CA PHE A 17 5.26 -2.30 7.58
C PHE A 17 4.31 -2.93 8.61
N THR A 18 4.42 -2.55 9.88
CA THR A 18 3.50 -3.02 10.93
C THR A 18 2.05 -2.60 10.67
N ALA A 19 1.81 -1.38 10.18
CA ALA A 19 0.47 -0.92 9.85
C ALA A 19 -0.14 -1.72 8.70
N VAL A 20 0.65 -2.05 7.67
CA VAL A 20 0.18 -2.82 6.53
C VAL A 20 -0.01 -4.29 6.86
N GLU A 21 0.90 -4.89 7.64
CA GLU A 21 0.69 -6.23 8.19
C GLU A 21 -0.63 -6.31 8.97
N HIS A 22 -0.93 -5.29 9.78
CA HIS A 22 -2.20 -5.19 10.49
C HIS A 22 -3.41 -5.11 9.55
N MET A 23 -3.36 -4.29 8.50
CA MET A 23 -4.44 -4.22 7.50
C MET A 23 -4.64 -5.57 6.80
N HIS A 24 -3.56 -6.20 6.36
CA HIS A 24 -3.60 -7.49 5.66
C HIS A 24 -4.13 -8.62 6.55
N ALA A 25 -3.78 -8.62 7.85
CA ALA A 25 -4.32 -9.56 8.82
C ALA A 25 -5.85 -9.44 9.00
N HIS A 26 -6.44 -8.32 8.60
CA HIS A 26 -7.88 -8.07 8.59
C HIS A 26 -8.48 -8.09 7.18
N ASN A 27 -7.78 -8.68 6.21
CA ASN A 27 -8.17 -8.77 4.80
C ASN A 27 -8.35 -7.39 4.13
N ILE A 28 -7.81 -6.31 4.69
CA ILE A 28 -7.91 -4.96 4.12
C ILE A 28 -6.69 -4.70 3.25
N ILE A 29 -6.93 -4.29 2.00
CA ILE A 29 -5.91 -3.80 1.07
C ILE A 29 -6.18 -2.31 0.85
N HIS A 30 -5.18 -1.46 1.04
CA HIS A 30 -5.21 0.00 0.88
C HIS A 30 -5.18 0.43 -0.59
N ARG A 31 -4.31 -0.16 -1.42
CA ARG A 31 -4.16 0.10 -2.87
C ARG A 31 -3.71 1.51 -3.27
N ASP A 32 -3.25 2.34 -2.33
CA ASP A 32 -2.75 3.70 -2.59
C ASP A 32 -1.72 4.18 -1.56
N LEU A 33 -0.80 3.29 -1.19
CA LEU A 33 0.29 3.64 -0.28
C LEU A 33 1.33 4.50 -1.02
N LYS A 34 1.41 5.77 -0.60
CA LYS A 34 2.32 6.79 -1.12
C LYS A 34 2.69 7.76 0.00
N PRO A 35 3.80 8.52 -0.12
CA PRO A 35 4.22 9.47 0.90
C PRO A 35 3.14 10.46 1.34
N GLU A 36 2.26 10.88 0.42
CA GLU A 36 1.14 11.79 0.70
C GLU A 36 0.11 11.19 1.67
N ASN A 37 -0.05 9.86 1.67
CA ASN A 37 -1.00 9.13 2.51
C ASN A 37 -0.36 8.59 3.80
N ILE A 38 0.94 8.82 4.01
CA ILE A 38 1.70 8.41 5.20
C ILE A 38 1.95 9.67 6.04
N LEU A 39 1.08 9.91 7.01
CA LEU A 39 1.18 11.07 7.88
C LEU A 39 2.16 10.81 9.02
N LEU A 40 2.92 11.83 9.39
CA LEU A 40 3.86 11.81 10.52
C LEU A 40 3.46 12.90 11.52
N ASP A 41 3.44 12.55 12.80
CA ASP A 41 3.36 13.55 13.86
C ASP A 41 4.75 14.09 14.25
N ASP A 42 4.79 15.00 15.23
CA ASP A 42 6.02 15.63 15.73
C ASP A 42 7.03 14.63 16.33
N HIS A 43 6.60 13.40 16.60
CA HIS A 43 7.40 12.31 17.16
C HIS A 43 7.77 11.23 16.14
N LEU A 44 7.49 11.44 14.84
CA LEU A 44 7.67 10.45 13.77
C LEU A 44 6.80 9.19 13.94
N ASN A 45 5.64 9.30 14.59
CA ASN A 45 4.67 8.23 14.58
C ASN A 45 3.93 8.22 13.23
N VAL A 46 3.85 7.05 12.61
CA VAL A 46 3.18 6.86 11.32
C VAL A 46 1.66 6.71 11.52
N LYS A 47 0.89 7.41 10.69
CA LYS A 47 -0.53 7.17 10.50
C LYS A 47 -0.82 7.00 9.01
N VAL A 48 -1.29 5.82 8.64
CA VAL A 48 -1.80 5.56 7.28
C VAL A 48 -3.17 6.24 7.14
N SER A 49 -3.39 6.92 6.03
CA SER A 49 -4.59 7.71 5.76
C SER A 49 -5.08 7.50 4.33
N ASP A 50 -6.29 7.99 4.04
CA ASP A 50 -6.94 7.91 2.73
C ASP A 50 -7.23 6.48 2.23
N PHE A 51 -8.23 5.86 2.86
CA PHE A 51 -8.76 4.55 2.50
C PHE A 51 -9.75 4.61 1.32
N GLY A 52 -9.75 5.68 0.51
CA GLY A 52 -10.71 5.86 -0.58
C GLY A 52 -10.64 4.77 -1.66
N PHE A 53 -9.47 4.15 -1.84
CA PHE A 53 -9.28 2.98 -2.69
C PHE A 53 -9.17 1.67 -1.92
N ALA A 54 -9.32 1.68 -0.59
CA ALA A 54 -9.19 0.45 0.16
C ALA A 54 -10.37 -0.51 -0.09
N THR A 55 -10.14 -1.81 0.05
CA THR A 55 -11.18 -2.83 -0.03
C THR A 55 -10.86 -4.04 0.83
N ILE A 56 -11.89 -4.83 1.15
CA ILE A 56 -11.73 -6.14 1.76
C ILE A 56 -11.45 -7.16 0.65
N CYS A 57 -10.42 -7.98 0.80
CA CYS A 57 -10.04 -9.06 -0.10
C CYS A 57 -9.84 -10.35 0.72
N GLU A 58 -10.88 -11.17 0.78
CA GLU A 58 -10.84 -12.46 1.47
C GLU A 58 -9.82 -13.43 0.84
N PRO A 59 -9.29 -14.40 1.61
CA PRO A 59 -8.41 -15.43 1.09
C PRO A 59 -9.03 -16.18 -0.10
N GLY A 60 -8.29 -16.26 -1.21
CA GLY A 60 -8.74 -16.89 -2.45
C GLY A 60 -9.44 -15.94 -3.44
N ASN A 61 -9.80 -14.73 -3.01
CA ASN A 61 -10.30 -13.70 -3.92
C ASN A 61 -9.13 -12.96 -4.58
N THR A 62 -9.39 -12.44 -5.79
CA THR A 62 -8.46 -11.58 -6.51
C THR A 62 -9.18 -10.36 -7.07
N LEU A 63 -8.46 -9.26 -7.14
CA LEU A 63 -8.90 -7.98 -7.67
C LEU A 63 -8.36 -7.79 -9.09
N SER A 64 -9.04 -6.97 -9.89
CA SER A 64 -8.66 -6.71 -11.29
C SER A 64 -8.68 -5.23 -11.68
N GLU A 65 -9.10 -4.36 -10.77
CA GLU A 65 -9.23 -2.92 -11.01
C GLU A 65 -7.84 -2.27 -11.01
N LEU A 66 -7.61 -1.30 -11.89
CA LEU A 66 -6.41 -0.47 -11.84
C LEU A 66 -6.74 0.82 -11.09
N LEU A 67 -6.48 0.83 -9.79
CA LEU A 67 -6.71 1.97 -8.88
C LEU A 67 -5.43 2.32 -8.13
N GLY A 68 -5.31 3.57 -7.71
CA GLY A 68 -4.14 4.09 -7.01
C GLY A 68 -3.38 5.14 -7.83
N THR A 69 -2.28 5.61 -7.26
CA THR A 69 -1.50 6.73 -7.83
C THR A 69 -0.41 6.22 -8.77
N PRO A 70 -0.33 6.73 -10.03
CA PRO A 70 0.75 6.39 -10.95
C PRO A 70 2.13 6.59 -10.33
N GLY A 71 3.03 5.62 -10.52
CA GLY A 71 4.37 5.62 -9.91
C GLY A 71 4.46 4.86 -8.58
N TYR A 72 3.32 4.59 -7.92
CA TYR A 72 3.23 3.76 -6.70
C TYR A 72 2.45 2.45 -6.93
N LEU A 73 1.94 2.23 -8.14
CA LEU A 73 1.22 1.01 -8.51
C LEU A 73 2.16 -0.20 -8.57
N ALA A 74 1.72 -1.31 -7.97
CA ALA A 74 2.42 -2.58 -8.05
C ALA A 74 2.42 -3.14 -9.50
N PRO A 75 3.51 -3.79 -9.94
CA PRO A 75 3.67 -4.23 -11.33
C PRO A 75 2.59 -5.22 -11.79
N GLU A 76 2.07 -6.06 -10.90
CA GLU A 76 0.97 -7.00 -11.17
C GLU A 76 -0.35 -6.30 -11.52
N MET A 77 -0.62 -5.13 -10.92
CA MET A 77 -1.82 -4.33 -11.24
C MET A 77 -1.72 -3.80 -12.67
N LEU A 78 -0.52 -3.33 -13.06
CA LEU A 78 -0.24 -2.86 -14.42
C LEU A 78 -0.35 -3.99 -15.45
N ARG A 79 0.25 -5.16 -15.16
CA ARG A 79 0.19 -6.33 -16.04
C ARG A 79 -1.24 -6.75 -16.34
N ARG A 80 -2.10 -6.82 -15.32
CA ARG A 80 -3.51 -7.21 -15.47
C ARG A 80 -4.30 -6.27 -16.39
N ASN A 81 -3.97 -4.99 -16.38
CA ASN A 81 -4.62 -3.98 -17.22
C ASN A 81 -4.19 -4.07 -18.68
N VAL A 82 -2.92 -4.41 -18.93
CA VAL A 82 -2.35 -4.53 -20.29
C VAL A 82 -2.71 -5.86 -20.95
N GLU A 83 -2.81 -6.94 -20.16
CA GLU A 83 -3.06 -8.30 -20.64
C GLU A 83 -4.41 -8.83 -20.10
N PRO A 84 -5.51 -8.71 -20.87
CA PRO A 84 -6.79 -9.27 -20.50
C PRO A 84 -6.70 -10.80 -20.37
N GLY A 85 -6.62 -11.31 -19.13
CA GLY A 85 -6.46 -12.73 -18.83
C GLY A 85 -5.38 -13.05 -17.79
N SER A 86 -4.52 -12.09 -17.43
CA SER A 86 -3.57 -12.29 -16.33
C SER A 86 -4.31 -12.59 -15.01
N PRO A 87 -3.66 -13.29 -14.05
CA PRO A 87 -4.21 -13.46 -12.71
C PRO A 87 -4.52 -12.09 -12.09
N GLY A 88 -5.63 -12.02 -11.33
CA GLY A 88 -5.86 -10.84 -10.49
C GLY A 88 -4.83 -10.75 -9.36
N TYR A 89 -4.88 -9.66 -8.61
CA TYR A 89 -3.95 -9.38 -7.51
C TYR A 89 -4.66 -9.45 -6.14
N SER A 90 -3.89 -9.43 -5.06
CA SER A 90 -4.38 -9.49 -3.68
C SER A 90 -3.52 -8.57 -2.80
N HIS A 91 -3.45 -8.84 -1.49
CA HIS A 91 -2.74 -8.02 -0.51
C HIS A 91 -1.25 -7.70 -0.80
N PRO A 92 -0.45 -8.46 -1.58
CA PRO A 92 0.94 -8.09 -1.84
C PRO A 92 1.13 -6.75 -2.57
N VAL A 93 0.08 -6.18 -3.16
CA VAL A 93 0.18 -4.88 -3.85
C VAL A 93 0.51 -3.70 -2.94
N ASP A 94 0.29 -3.86 -1.63
CA ASP A 94 0.60 -2.84 -0.63
C ASP A 94 2.01 -2.99 -0.04
N MET A 95 2.78 -4.04 -0.40
CA MET A 95 4.24 -4.17 -0.19
C MET A 95 4.84 -5.47 -0.71
#